data_AF-A0A3M5E0F5-F1
#
_entry.id   AF-A0A3M5E0F5-F1
#
_cell.length_a   1.000
_cell.length_b   1.000
_cell.length_c   1.000
_cell.angle_alpha   90.00
_cell.angle_beta   90.00
_cell.angle_gamma   90.00
#
_symmetry.space_group_name_H-M   'P 1'
#
loop_
_entity.id
_entity.type
_entity.pdbx_description
1 polymer ?
#
loop_
_entity_poly.entity_id
_entity_poly.type
_entity_poly.pdbx_seq_one_letter_code
_entity_poly.pdbx_strand_id
1 'polypeptide(L)'
;MISVLKVIDPGIDMGVLSGIISGLVAGALYNRFKDVKLPEYLAFFGGRRFVPIATGISAVCLGLLFGVIWPPLQQGINGLGQLMLESGSFGAFAFGVLNRLLIVTGLHHILNNLVWFVFGSFTDPETGRVVTGDLARYFAGDPKGGQFMAGMFPVMMFGLPAACLAMYRNARPERRKLIGGLLLSMALTAFLTGVTEPVEFAFMFLAPLLYLLHALLTGLSMALTDLLDIRLGFTFSGGAIDLALGWGRSTHGWMLWPLGLLYAGIYYLVFDFCIRRFNLKTPGREDDASSESGDNAEAERAPAFIRALGGAANLEVVDACTTRLRLRLVDRDKASDAQLKALGAMAVVRPGKAGSLQVVVGPQADSIADEIRRALPFDTQPGEAVPPLGSPNAAEEVVSMQATVDAAEAQAWLGALGGAGNLREVRDVALTRLRVSVADERKLATEQLRRLGGQGVSSLAGGICHILVGPRAAALSQALQPLLRR
;
A
#
# COMPACT_ATOMS: atom_id res chain seq x y z
N MET A 1 1.74 26.54 13.01
CA MET A 1 3.18 26.41 12.70
C MET A 1 3.56 27.22 11.47
N ILE A 2 3.15 26.85 10.25
CA ILE A 2 3.53 27.59 9.02
C ILE A 2 3.24 29.09 9.11
N SER A 3 2.04 29.48 9.57
CA SER A 3 1.70 30.89 9.75
C SER A 3 2.63 31.62 10.72
N VAL A 4 3.10 30.95 11.77
CA VAL A 4 4.05 31.53 12.73
C VAL A 4 5.42 31.71 12.08
N LEU A 5 5.89 30.71 11.33
CA LEU A 5 7.16 30.78 10.61
C LEU A 5 7.17 31.94 9.62
N LYS A 6 6.10 32.10 8.84
CA LYS A 6 5.97 33.19 7.86
C LYS A 6 5.88 34.59 8.48
N VAL A 7 5.46 34.69 9.75
CA VAL A 7 5.49 35.95 10.50
C VAL A 7 6.91 36.27 10.98
N ILE A 8 7.68 35.24 11.38
CA ILE A 8 9.08 35.41 11.82
C ILE A 8 9.97 35.80 10.64
N ASP A 9 9.90 35.01 9.57
CA ASP A 9 10.64 35.25 8.33
C ASP A 9 9.88 34.60 7.16
N PRO A 10 9.39 35.40 6.19
CA PRO A 10 8.70 34.89 5.00
C PRO A 10 9.51 33.88 4.18
N GLY A 11 10.84 33.92 4.26
CA GLY A 11 11.78 33.03 3.55
C GLY A 11 11.96 31.65 4.19
N ILE A 12 11.45 31.43 5.40
CA ILE A 12 11.46 30.10 6.03
C ILE A 12 10.44 29.21 5.32
N ASP A 13 10.92 28.09 4.79
CA ASP A 13 10.10 27.07 4.15
C ASP A 13 10.52 25.67 4.61
N MET A 14 9.61 25.04 5.36
CA MET A 14 9.75 23.67 5.85
C MET A 14 9.13 22.64 4.90
N GLY A 15 8.43 23.08 3.85
CA GLY A 15 7.75 22.22 2.88
C GLY A 15 6.92 21.11 3.54
N VAL A 16 7.01 19.91 2.96
CA VAL A 16 6.28 18.70 3.41
C VAL A 16 6.67 18.27 4.83
N LEU A 17 7.89 18.56 5.29
CA LEU A 17 8.37 18.17 6.62
C LEU A 17 7.55 18.84 7.73
N SER A 18 7.08 20.06 7.50
CA SER A 18 6.16 20.74 8.44
C SER A 18 4.85 19.96 8.62
N GLY A 19 4.32 19.36 7.55
CA GLY A 19 3.11 18.55 7.57
C GLY A 19 3.30 17.25 8.35
N ILE A 20 4.42 16.56 8.11
CA ILE A 20 4.77 15.32 8.84
C ILE A 20 4.88 15.58 10.34
N ILE A 21 5.65 16.60 10.74
CA ILE A 21 5.83 16.95 12.15
C ILE A 21 4.48 17.34 12.78
N SER A 22 3.68 18.16 12.09
CA SER A 22 2.36 18.57 12.58
C SER A 22 1.42 17.38 12.75
N GLY A 23 1.41 16.43 11.82
CA GLY A 23 0.61 15.21 11.90
C GLY A 23 1.01 14.30 13.05
N LEU A 24 2.31 14.08 13.26
CA LEU A 24 2.84 13.28 14.37
C LEU A 24 2.49 13.90 15.72
N VAL A 25 2.66 15.21 15.87
CA VAL A 25 2.34 15.94 17.10
C VAL A 25 0.83 15.90 17.37
N ALA A 26 -0.01 16.14 16.36
CA ALA A 26 -1.46 16.04 16.50
C ALA A 26 -1.90 14.63 16.93
N GLY A 27 -1.33 13.59 16.32
CA GLY A 27 -1.60 12.19 16.68
C GLY A 27 -1.16 11.86 18.12
N ALA A 28 0.03 12.32 18.52
CA ALA A 28 0.53 12.13 19.88
C ALA A 28 -0.34 12.84 20.93
N LEU A 29 -0.73 14.09 20.66
CA LEU A 29 -1.60 14.86 21.55
C LEU A 29 -3.01 14.27 21.62
N TYR A 30 -3.55 13.75 20.52
CA TYR A 30 -4.82 13.02 20.53
C TYR A 30 -4.75 11.81 21.44
N ASN A 31 -3.73 10.96 21.28
CA ASN A 31 -3.54 9.77 22.11
C ASN A 31 -3.39 10.11 23.60
N ARG A 32 -2.77 11.25 23.91
CA ARG A 32 -2.56 11.70 25.28
C ARG A 32 -3.78 12.37 25.93
N PHE A 33 -4.52 13.19 25.19
CA PHE A 33 -5.50 14.12 25.76
C PHE A 33 -6.96 13.91 25.34
N LYS A 34 -7.27 12.94 24.47
CA LYS A 34 -8.66 12.68 24.03
C LYS A 34 -9.66 12.44 25.16
N ASP A 35 -9.20 12.00 26.33
CA ASP A 35 -10.01 11.69 27.52
C ASP A 35 -9.68 12.60 28.72
N VAL A 36 -9.05 13.77 28.48
CA VAL A 36 -8.65 14.69 29.56
C VAL A 36 -9.87 15.27 30.29
N LYS A 37 -9.81 15.28 31.62
CA LYS A 37 -10.82 15.91 32.48
C LYS A 37 -10.30 17.25 32.98
N LEU A 38 -11.06 18.31 32.70
CA LEU A 38 -10.76 19.67 33.15
C LEU A 38 -11.65 20.04 34.34
N PRO A 39 -11.27 21.05 35.14
CA PRO A 39 -12.13 21.62 36.18
C PRO A 39 -13.50 22.05 35.63
N GLU A 40 -14.53 22.09 36.47
CA GLU A 40 -15.93 22.34 36.04
C GLU A 40 -16.09 23.60 35.19
N TYR A 41 -15.39 24.69 35.52
CA TYR A 41 -15.45 25.95 34.77
C TYR A 41 -14.82 25.87 33.36
N LEU A 42 -14.02 24.83 33.06
CA LEU A 42 -13.46 24.54 31.73
C LEU A 42 -13.96 23.23 31.13
N ALA A 43 -14.95 22.57 31.75
CA ALA A 43 -15.42 21.24 31.33
C ALA A 43 -15.87 21.21 29.87
N PHE A 44 -16.35 22.33 29.33
CA PHE A 44 -16.71 22.48 27.91
C PHE A 44 -15.57 22.13 26.95
N PHE A 45 -14.33 22.42 27.33
CA PHE A 45 -13.12 22.16 26.54
C PHE A 45 -12.51 20.78 26.82
N GLY A 46 -13.11 19.97 27.71
CA GLY A 46 -12.59 18.66 28.07
C GLY A 46 -12.68 17.60 26.95
N GLY A 47 -11.99 16.49 27.16
CA GLY A 47 -11.95 15.36 26.24
C GLY A 47 -11.41 15.72 24.85
N ARG A 48 -12.06 15.21 23.80
CA ARG A 48 -11.60 15.38 22.40
C ARG A 48 -11.55 16.84 21.94
N ARG A 49 -12.32 17.73 22.56
CA ARG A 49 -12.34 19.18 22.24
C ARG A 49 -11.06 19.89 22.70
N PHE A 50 -10.36 19.33 23.68
CA PHE A 50 -9.08 19.85 24.14
C PHE A 50 -7.96 19.63 23.11
N VAL A 51 -8.05 18.55 22.33
CA VAL A 51 -6.96 18.13 21.43
C VAL A 51 -6.63 19.20 20.38
N PRO A 52 -7.61 19.82 19.66
CA PRO A 52 -7.30 20.93 18.77
C PRO A 52 -6.64 22.13 19.46
N ILE A 53 -7.02 22.44 20.70
CA ILE A 53 -6.46 23.56 21.48
C ILE A 53 -4.99 23.28 21.81
N ALA A 54 -4.71 22.11 22.38
CA ALA A 54 -3.35 21.67 22.69
C ALA A 54 -2.47 21.60 21.44
N THR A 55 -3.03 21.11 20.32
CA THR A 55 -2.32 21.06 19.03
C THR A 55 -2.01 22.46 18.51
N GLY A 56 -2.95 23.40 18.61
CA GLY A 56 -2.74 24.79 18.20
C GLY A 56 -1.62 25.47 19.00
N ILE A 57 -1.65 25.35 20.33
CA ILE A 57 -0.60 25.89 21.21
C ILE A 57 0.75 25.25 20.89
N SER A 58 0.80 23.92 20.76
CA SER A 58 2.02 23.20 20.39
C SER A 58 2.55 23.65 19.02
N ALA A 59 1.68 23.91 18.05
CA ALA A 59 2.06 24.39 16.72
C ALA A 59 2.58 25.84 16.73
N VAL A 60 2.22 26.65 17.74
CA VAL A 60 2.83 27.97 17.98
C VAL A 60 4.22 27.81 18.58
N CYS A 61 4.37 26.99 19.64
CA CYS A 61 5.66 26.70 20.25
C CYS A 61 6.66 26.11 19.24
N LEU A 62 6.22 25.15 18.42
CA LEU A 62 7.04 24.58 17.36
C LEU A 62 7.38 25.61 16.28
N GLY A 63 6.46 26.52 15.95
CA GLY A 63 6.73 27.62 15.02
C GLY A 63 7.83 28.56 15.52
N LEU A 64 7.81 28.92 16.80
CA LEU A 64 8.87 29.71 17.43
C LEU A 64 10.21 28.96 17.45
N LEU A 65 10.18 27.67 17.83
CA LEU A 65 11.36 26.81 17.88
C LEU A 65 12.02 26.64 16.50
N PHE A 66 11.23 26.24 15.50
CA PHE A 66 11.73 26.06 14.14
C PHE A 66 12.06 27.39 13.46
N GLY A 67 11.48 28.52 13.88
CA GLY A 67 11.89 29.84 13.40
C GLY A 67 13.38 30.11 13.63
N VAL A 68 13.96 29.57 14.71
CA VAL A 68 15.39 29.73 15.04
C VAL A 68 16.23 28.57 14.50
N ILE A 69 15.74 27.33 14.62
CA ILE A 69 16.52 26.13 14.30
C ILE A 69 16.49 25.80 12.80
N TRP A 70 15.40 26.12 12.10
CA TRP A 70 15.21 25.71 10.71
C TRP A 70 16.10 26.44 9.70
N PRO A 71 16.36 27.77 9.78
CA PRO A 71 17.15 28.46 8.76
C PRO A 71 18.50 27.81 8.42
N PRO A 72 19.37 27.43 9.38
CA PRO A 72 20.62 26.74 9.04
C PRO A 72 20.39 25.33 8.46
N LEU A 73 19.35 24.61 8.91
CA LEU A 73 18.99 23.30 8.36
C LEU A 73 18.49 23.43 6.92
N GLN A 74 17.66 24.43 6.64
CA GLN A 74 17.16 24.75 5.31
C GLN A 74 18.31 25.11 4.37
N GLN A 75 19.29 25.91 4.82
CA GLN A 75 20.48 26.20 4.03
C GLN A 75 21.28 24.93 3.72
N GLY A 76 21.45 24.04 4.70
CA GLY A 76 22.11 22.74 4.48
C GLY A 76 21.35 21.84 3.49
N ILE A 77 20.02 21.75 3.64
CA ILE A 77 19.13 21.02 2.71
C ILE A 77 19.21 21.61 1.29
N ASN A 78 19.15 22.93 1.17
CA ASN A 78 19.25 23.62 -0.12
C ASN A 78 20.62 23.41 -0.76
N GLY A 79 21.70 23.49 0.03
CA GLY A 79 23.06 23.24 -0.46
C GLY A 79 23.26 21.79 -0.90
N LEU A 80 22.74 20.82 -0.15
CA LEU A 80 22.76 19.41 -0.54
C LEU A 80 21.93 19.17 -1.81
N GLY A 81 20.74 19.78 -1.89
CA GLY A 81 19.87 19.70 -3.07
C GLY A 81 20.52 20.32 -4.31
N GLN A 82 21.17 21.48 -4.18
CA GLN A 82 21.93 22.12 -5.24
C GLN A 82 23.10 21.25 -5.70
N LEU A 83 23.90 20.75 -4.76
CA LEU A 83 25.00 19.83 -5.07
C LEU A 83 24.51 18.60 -5.82
N MET A 84 23.39 18.01 -5.39
CA MET A 84 22.81 16.84 -6.04
C MET A 84 22.32 17.14 -7.47
N LEU A 85 21.74 18.32 -7.70
CA LEU A 85 21.29 18.76 -9.02
C LEU A 85 22.44 19.13 -9.95
N GLU A 86 23.47 19.79 -9.43
CA GLU A 86 24.66 20.18 -10.18
C GLU A 86 25.57 18.99 -10.49
N SER A 87 25.46 17.91 -9.72
CA SER A 87 26.20 16.66 -9.96
C SER A 87 25.80 15.94 -11.26
N GLY A 88 24.74 16.39 -11.95
CA GLY A 88 24.32 15.86 -13.25
C GLY A 88 24.18 14.34 -13.26
N SER A 89 24.79 13.70 -14.24
CA SER A 89 24.67 12.24 -14.43
C SER A 89 25.30 11.44 -13.28
N PHE A 90 26.29 12.00 -12.58
CA PHE A 90 26.86 11.37 -11.37
C PHE A 90 25.86 11.41 -10.19
N GLY A 91 25.16 12.54 -10.02
CA GLY A 91 24.11 12.65 -9.01
C GLY A 91 22.97 11.65 -9.28
N ALA A 92 22.55 11.55 -10.54
CA ALA A 92 21.55 10.58 -10.98
C ALA A 92 22.01 9.13 -10.74
N PHE A 93 23.28 8.82 -11.03
CA PHE A 93 23.90 7.53 -10.73
C PHE A 93 23.81 7.18 -9.25
N ALA A 94 24.35 8.05 -8.39
CA ALA A 94 24.40 7.83 -6.95
C ALA A 94 22.99 7.66 -6.36
N PHE A 95 22.03 8.48 -6.83
CA PHE A 95 20.62 8.33 -6.46
C PHE A 95 20.09 6.95 -6.84
N GLY A 96 20.26 6.50 -8.08
CA GLY A 96 19.77 5.19 -8.52
C GLY A 96 20.36 4.02 -7.72
N VAL A 97 21.67 4.06 -7.45
CA VAL A 97 22.33 3.03 -6.63
C VAL A 97 21.79 3.02 -5.20
N LEU A 98 21.79 4.17 -4.53
CA LEU A 98 21.32 4.27 -3.14
C LEU A 98 19.85 3.92 -3.02
N ASN A 99 19.03 4.37 -3.97
CA ASN A 99 17.62 4.05 -4.03
C ASN A 99 17.39 2.54 -4.02
N ARG A 100 18.09 1.78 -4.88
CA ARG A 100 17.97 0.32 -4.91
C ARG A 100 18.49 -0.31 -3.62
N LEU A 101 19.69 0.06 -3.15
CA LEU A 101 20.25 -0.54 -1.92
C LEU A 101 19.36 -0.34 -0.69
N LEU A 102 18.64 0.78 -0.59
CA LEU A 102 17.75 1.10 0.52
C LEU A 102 16.36 0.44 0.43
N ILE A 103 16.03 -0.30 -0.65
CA ILE A 103 14.79 -1.08 -0.73
C ILE A 103 14.76 -2.19 0.33
N VAL A 104 15.92 -2.78 0.65
CA VAL A 104 16.08 -3.84 1.67
C VAL A 104 15.50 -3.43 3.02
N THR A 105 15.64 -2.15 3.38
CA THR A 105 15.20 -1.60 4.66
C THR A 105 13.92 -0.75 4.53
N GLY A 106 13.41 -0.55 3.31
CA GLY A 106 12.31 0.39 3.04
C GLY A 106 12.71 1.87 3.12
N LEU A 107 13.98 2.19 3.41
CA LEU A 107 14.45 3.57 3.60
C LEU A 107 14.53 4.37 2.29
N HIS A 108 14.41 3.71 1.14
CA HIS A 108 14.35 4.36 -0.16
C HIS A 108 13.19 5.37 -0.27
N HIS A 109 12.09 5.18 0.47
CA HIS A 109 11.02 6.18 0.54
C HIS A 109 11.47 7.51 1.15
N ILE A 110 12.42 7.52 2.09
CA ILE A 110 12.98 8.76 2.66
C ILE A 110 13.79 9.49 1.58
N LEU A 111 14.65 8.75 0.88
CA LEU A 111 15.44 9.29 -0.23
C LEU A 111 14.51 9.86 -1.33
N ASN A 112 13.50 9.09 -1.74
CA ASN A 112 12.50 9.52 -2.72
C ASN A 112 11.78 10.78 -2.29
N ASN A 113 11.34 10.86 -1.02
CA ASN A 113 10.64 12.03 -0.52
C ASN A 113 11.51 13.30 -0.64
N LEU A 114 12.79 13.20 -0.28
CA LEU A 114 13.73 14.31 -0.38
C LEU A 114 13.97 14.71 -1.83
N VAL A 115 14.28 13.77 -2.72
CA VAL A 115 14.65 14.07 -4.11
C VAL A 115 13.46 14.52 -4.94
N TRP A 116 12.33 13.81 -4.85
CA TRP A 116 11.18 14.06 -5.72
C TRP A 116 10.28 15.20 -5.25
N PHE A 117 10.28 15.54 -3.96
CA PHE A 117 9.35 16.55 -3.41
C PHE A 117 10.00 17.72 -2.67
N VAL A 118 11.31 17.66 -2.35
CA VAL A 118 11.95 18.71 -1.53
C VAL A 118 13.11 19.38 -2.26
N PHE A 119 14.04 18.62 -2.84
CA PHE A 119 15.29 19.18 -3.36
C PHE A 119 15.12 19.88 -4.71
N GLY A 120 15.73 21.06 -4.79
CA GLY A 120 15.62 21.95 -5.93
C GLY A 120 14.35 22.79 -5.93
N SER A 121 14.44 23.95 -6.56
CA SER A 121 13.32 24.86 -6.75
C SER A 121 13.27 25.32 -8.19
N PHE A 122 12.07 25.47 -8.73
CA PHE A 122 11.82 26.06 -10.04
C PHE A 122 10.65 27.02 -9.94
N THR A 123 10.74 28.18 -10.57
CA THR A 123 9.61 29.09 -10.68
C THR A 123 8.84 28.73 -11.94
N ASP A 124 7.63 28.23 -11.75
CA ASP A 124 6.72 27.92 -12.84
C ASP A 124 6.46 29.19 -13.68
N PRO A 125 6.81 29.19 -14.98
CA PRO A 125 6.66 30.37 -15.83
C PRO A 125 5.19 30.73 -16.12
N GLU A 126 4.27 29.77 -16.02
CA GLU A 126 2.84 30.01 -16.26
C GLU A 126 2.15 30.58 -15.02
N THR A 127 2.46 30.06 -13.83
CA THR A 127 1.77 30.44 -12.59
C THR A 127 2.55 31.41 -11.70
N GLY A 128 3.85 31.59 -11.96
CA GLY A 128 4.77 32.37 -11.12
C GLY A 128 5.05 31.76 -9.74
N ARG A 129 4.58 30.54 -9.48
CA ARG A 129 4.76 29.86 -8.19
C ARG A 129 6.09 29.12 -8.16
N VAL A 130 6.76 29.15 -7.02
CA VAL A 130 7.93 28.31 -6.77
C VAL A 130 7.45 26.90 -6.42
N VAL A 131 7.89 25.92 -7.22
CA VAL A 131 7.68 24.49 -6.97
C VAL A 131 9.01 23.84 -6.57
N THR A 132 8.94 22.79 -5.75
CA THR A 132 10.11 22.09 -5.22
C THR A 132 10.05 20.59 -5.48
N GLY A 133 11.23 19.95 -5.55
CA GLY A 133 11.36 18.53 -5.85
C GLY A 133 11.31 18.22 -7.35
N ASP A 134 12.04 17.18 -7.76
CA ASP A 134 12.22 16.82 -9.17
C ASP A 134 10.89 16.55 -9.90
N LEU A 135 9.91 15.97 -9.21
CA LEU A 135 8.61 15.62 -9.78
C LEU A 135 7.79 16.86 -10.12
N ALA A 136 7.62 17.79 -9.17
CA ALA A 136 6.83 19.00 -9.39
C ALA A 136 7.53 19.92 -10.42
N ARG A 137 8.86 19.98 -10.38
CA ARG A 137 9.68 20.72 -11.34
C ARG A 137 9.50 20.21 -12.77
N TYR A 138 9.53 18.88 -12.97
CA TYR A 138 9.24 18.28 -14.28
C TYR A 138 7.87 18.69 -14.81
N PHE A 139 6.82 18.59 -13.99
CA PHE A 139 5.47 18.93 -14.41
C PHE A 139 5.25 20.43 -14.62
N ALA A 140 6.05 21.29 -13.99
CA ALA A 140 6.09 22.73 -14.22
C ALA A 140 6.93 23.14 -15.44
N GLY A 141 7.54 22.20 -16.15
CA GLY A 141 8.32 22.47 -17.37
C GLY A 141 9.77 22.86 -17.14
N ASP A 142 10.35 22.53 -15.98
CA ASP A 142 11.79 22.69 -15.73
C ASP A 142 12.60 21.81 -16.71
N PRO A 143 13.50 22.36 -17.54
CA PRO A 143 14.34 21.58 -18.45
C PRO A 143 15.23 20.54 -17.75
N LYS A 144 15.57 20.76 -16.48
CA LYS A 144 16.34 19.81 -15.66
C LYS A 144 15.45 18.87 -14.83
N GLY A 145 14.13 19.07 -14.84
CA GLY A 145 13.18 18.23 -14.13
C GLY A 145 13.11 16.81 -14.72
N GLY A 146 12.93 15.81 -13.86
CA GLY A 146 12.82 14.41 -14.24
C GLY A 146 14.18 13.71 -14.36
N GLN A 147 15.28 14.38 -14.00
CA GLN A 147 16.63 13.82 -13.91
C GLN A 147 16.69 12.60 -13.00
N PHE A 148 15.94 12.61 -11.89
CA PHE A 148 15.89 11.53 -10.91
C PHE A 148 14.69 10.60 -11.12
N MET A 149 14.12 10.60 -12.32
CA MET A 149 12.93 9.82 -12.66
C MET A 149 13.13 8.99 -13.94
N ALA A 150 13.65 9.60 -15.00
CA ALA A 150 13.72 8.99 -16.33
C ALA A 150 14.46 7.63 -16.37
N GLY A 151 15.53 7.48 -15.59
CA GLY A 151 16.32 6.24 -15.54
C GLY A 151 15.62 5.04 -14.90
N MET A 152 14.45 5.24 -14.28
CA MET A 152 13.63 4.14 -13.77
C MET A 152 12.98 3.34 -14.90
N PHE A 153 12.56 4.00 -15.98
CA PHE A 153 11.81 3.37 -17.07
C PHE A 153 12.61 2.24 -17.77
N PRO A 154 13.89 2.40 -18.17
CA PRO A 154 14.66 1.30 -18.78
C PRO A 154 14.74 0.05 -17.89
N VAL A 155 14.87 0.25 -16.58
CA VAL A 155 15.01 -0.87 -15.62
C VAL A 155 13.67 -1.57 -15.42
N MET A 156 12.61 -0.83 -15.16
CA MET A 156 11.30 -1.38 -14.82
C MET A 156 10.59 -1.99 -16.02
N MET A 157 10.68 -1.34 -17.18
CA MET A 157 9.99 -1.80 -18.39
C MET A 157 10.78 -2.84 -19.19
N PHE A 158 12.10 -2.89 -19.05
CA PHE A 158 12.92 -3.77 -19.89
C PHE A 158 13.85 -4.66 -19.08
N GLY A 159 14.62 -4.08 -18.17
CA GLY A 159 15.59 -4.81 -17.35
C GLY A 159 14.97 -5.93 -16.51
N LEU A 160 14.00 -5.60 -15.65
CA LEU A 160 13.37 -6.57 -14.75
C LEU A 160 12.51 -7.61 -15.48
N PRO A 161 11.72 -7.28 -16.52
CA PRO A 161 11.08 -8.29 -17.36
C PRO A 161 12.08 -9.24 -18.02
N ALA A 162 13.24 -8.75 -18.47
CA ALA A 162 14.30 -9.58 -19.01
C ALA A 162 14.98 -10.46 -17.95
N ALA A 163 15.14 -9.97 -16.72
CA ALA A 163 15.58 -10.76 -15.59
C ALA A 163 14.59 -11.90 -15.27
N CYS A 164 13.28 -11.63 -15.29
CA CYS A 164 12.24 -12.65 -15.17
C CYS A 164 12.35 -13.71 -16.27
N LEU A 165 12.59 -13.30 -17.53
CA LEU A 165 12.80 -14.24 -18.63
C LEU A 165 14.06 -15.10 -18.43
N ALA A 166 15.15 -14.51 -17.93
CA ALA A 166 16.37 -15.25 -17.61
C ALA A 166 16.15 -16.26 -16.47
N MET A 167 15.44 -15.87 -15.41
CA MET A 167 15.04 -16.77 -14.32
C MET A 167 14.17 -17.93 -14.84
N TYR A 168 13.17 -17.62 -15.68
CA TYR A 168 12.28 -18.62 -16.29
C TYR A 168 13.06 -19.66 -17.11
N ARG A 169 13.97 -19.21 -17.98
CA ARG A 169 14.78 -20.11 -18.81
C ARG A 169 15.75 -20.98 -18.00
N ASN A 170 16.23 -20.46 -16.88
CA ASN A 170 17.11 -21.19 -15.98
C ASN A 170 16.38 -22.07 -14.95
N ALA A 171 15.05 -21.98 -14.84
CA ALA A 171 14.27 -22.88 -14.00
C ALA A 171 14.30 -24.32 -14.52
N ARG A 172 14.13 -25.27 -13.59
CA ARG A 172 14.07 -26.71 -13.89
C ARG A 172 12.92 -27.01 -14.86
N PRO A 173 13.13 -27.83 -15.91
CA PRO A 173 12.12 -28.10 -16.94
C PRO A 173 10.74 -28.49 -16.38
N GLU A 174 10.73 -29.27 -15.29
CA GLU A 174 9.53 -29.78 -14.63
C GLU A 174 8.73 -28.66 -13.95
N ARG A 175 9.41 -27.61 -13.46
CA ARG A 175 8.79 -26.50 -12.72
C ARG A 175 8.45 -25.30 -13.61
N ARG A 176 8.97 -25.23 -14.85
CA ARG A 176 8.80 -24.08 -15.76
C ARG A 176 7.35 -23.68 -15.98
N LYS A 177 6.44 -24.64 -16.15
CA LYS A 177 5.01 -24.34 -16.36
C LYS A 177 4.40 -23.60 -15.16
N LEU A 178 4.75 -24.02 -13.94
CA LEU A 178 4.25 -23.45 -12.70
C LEU A 178 4.86 -22.06 -12.43
N ILE A 179 6.18 -21.94 -12.52
CA ILE A 179 6.88 -20.66 -12.24
C ILE A 179 6.76 -19.64 -13.38
N GLY A 180 6.41 -20.07 -14.59
CA GLY A 180 6.22 -19.20 -15.75
C GLY A 180 5.11 -18.16 -15.54
N GLY A 181 3.96 -18.58 -14.99
CA GLY A 181 2.87 -17.66 -14.66
C GLY A 181 3.26 -16.64 -13.59
N LEU A 182 3.98 -17.09 -12.56
CA LEU A 182 4.50 -16.23 -11.50
C LEU A 182 5.47 -15.17 -12.04
N LEU A 183 6.49 -15.58 -12.80
CA LEU A 183 7.50 -14.67 -13.35
C LEU A 183 6.90 -13.70 -14.38
N LEU A 184 5.92 -14.15 -15.18
CA LEU A 184 5.19 -13.29 -16.10
C LEU A 184 4.36 -12.24 -15.35
N SER A 185 3.65 -12.63 -14.28
CA SER A 185 2.88 -11.69 -13.45
C SER A 185 3.77 -10.63 -12.82
N MET A 186 4.93 -11.03 -12.26
CA MET A 186 5.89 -10.08 -11.67
C MET A 186 6.51 -9.16 -12.73
N ALA A 187 6.88 -9.70 -13.90
CA ALA A 187 7.39 -8.92 -15.03
C ALA A 187 6.35 -7.91 -15.54
N LEU A 188 5.09 -8.33 -15.68
CA LEU A 188 4.01 -7.46 -16.14
C LEU A 188 3.70 -6.37 -15.12
N THR A 189 3.75 -6.69 -13.82
CA THR A 189 3.58 -5.72 -12.74
C THR A 189 4.66 -4.65 -12.81
N ALA A 190 5.94 -5.04 -12.90
CA ALA A 190 7.05 -4.10 -13.06
C ALA A 190 6.92 -3.29 -14.36
N PHE A 191 6.58 -3.93 -15.47
CA PHE A 191 6.41 -3.26 -16.75
C PHE A 191 5.28 -2.22 -16.74
N LEU A 192 4.09 -2.59 -16.29
CA LEU A 192 2.91 -1.72 -16.37
C LEU A 192 2.95 -0.61 -15.33
N THR A 193 3.31 -0.96 -14.09
CA THR A 193 3.15 -0.07 -12.93
C THR A 193 4.45 0.52 -12.43
N GLY A 194 5.60 -0.09 -12.74
CA GLY A 194 6.90 0.30 -12.20
C GLY A 194 7.22 -0.32 -10.83
N VAL A 195 6.31 -1.09 -10.23
CA VAL A 195 6.53 -1.77 -8.94
C VAL A 195 7.52 -2.92 -9.11
N THR A 196 8.68 -2.83 -8.47
CA THR A 196 9.82 -3.73 -8.69
C THR A 196 9.98 -4.81 -7.62
N GLU A 197 9.39 -4.58 -6.44
CA GLU A 197 9.58 -5.37 -5.23
C GLU A 197 9.30 -6.86 -5.43
N PRO A 198 8.23 -7.31 -6.13
CA PRO A 198 7.99 -8.73 -6.35
C PRO A 198 9.16 -9.43 -7.07
N VAL A 199 9.76 -8.75 -8.05
CA VAL A 199 10.91 -9.28 -8.81
C VAL A 199 12.18 -9.22 -7.95
N GLU A 200 12.46 -8.06 -7.35
CA GLU A 200 13.68 -7.84 -6.55
C GLU A 200 13.74 -8.78 -5.34
N PHE A 201 12.62 -9.00 -4.67
CA PHE A 201 12.54 -9.87 -3.49
C PHE A 201 12.82 -11.34 -3.83
N ALA A 202 12.60 -11.75 -5.08
CA ALA A 202 12.85 -13.12 -5.53
C ALA A 202 14.34 -13.48 -5.58
N PHE A 203 15.25 -12.49 -5.62
CA PHE A 203 16.70 -12.75 -5.71
C PHE A 203 17.55 -11.94 -4.74
N MET A 204 17.06 -10.84 -4.15
CA MET A 204 17.91 -9.94 -3.36
C MET A 204 18.58 -10.60 -2.15
N PHE A 205 17.85 -11.47 -1.43
CA PHE A 205 18.37 -12.17 -0.26
C PHE A 205 19.13 -13.44 -0.62
N LEU A 206 18.79 -14.02 -1.78
CA LEU A 206 19.43 -15.21 -2.31
C LEU A 206 20.79 -14.89 -2.93
N ALA A 207 20.89 -13.77 -3.65
CA ALA A 207 22.03 -13.38 -4.45
C ALA A 207 22.39 -11.89 -4.22
N PRO A 208 22.96 -11.53 -3.05
CA PRO A 208 23.28 -10.14 -2.70
C PRO A 208 24.19 -9.44 -3.71
N LEU A 209 25.14 -10.16 -4.32
CA LEU A 209 26.02 -9.60 -5.35
C LEU A 209 25.27 -9.29 -6.67
N LEU A 210 24.31 -10.14 -7.05
CA LEU A 210 23.46 -9.87 -8.20
C LEU A 210 22.55 -8.66 -7.94
N TYR A 211 22.10 -8.50 -6.68
CA TYR A 211 21.37 -7.32 -6.25
C TYR A 211 22.22 -6.04 -6.26
N LEU A 212 23.48 -6.11 -5.83
CA LEU A 212 24.41 -5.00 -5.98
C LEU A 212 24.60 -4.62 -7.45
N LEU A 213 24.73 -5.60 -8.34
CA LEU A 213 24.84 -5.35 -9.77
C LEU A 213 23.58 -4.71 -10.35
N HIS A 214 22.39 -5.17 -9.95
CA HIS A 214 21.11 -4.54 -10.26
C HIS A 214 21.06 -3.07 -9.79
N ALA A 215 21.53 -2.78 -8.59
CA ALA A 215 21.63 -1.41 -8.07
C ALA A 215 22.57 -0.54 -8.92
N LEU A 216 23.75 -1.06 -9.29
CA LEU A 216 24.71 -0.37 -10.15
C LEU A 216 24.17 -0.13 -11.56
N LEU A 217 23.49 -1.13 -12.15
CA LEU A 217 22.82 -0.99 -13.45
C LEU A 217 21.68 0.04 -13.38
N THR A 218 20.95 0.10 -12.27
CA THR A 218 19.93 1.14 -12.07
C THR A 218 20.56 2.52 -11.99
N GLY A 219 21.63 2.70 -11.22
CA GLY A 219 22.40 3.95 -11.23
C GLY A 219 22.90 4.32 -12.63
N LEU A 220 23.44 3.36 -13.37
CA LEU A 220 23.90 3.61 -14.74
C LEU A 220 22.75 4.02 -15.66
N SER A 221 21.56 3.46 -15.46
CA SER A 221 20.36 3.83 -16.21
C SER A 221 20.01 5.30 -15.98
N MET A 222 19.98 5.73 -14.71
CA MET A 222 19.78 7.11 -14.31
C MET A 222 20.81 8.06 -14.94
N ALA A 223 22.09 7.70 -14.89
CA ALA A 223 23.17 8.49 -15.46
C ALA A 223 23.04 8.62 -16.98
N LEU A 224 22.76 7.51 -17.68
CA LEU A 224 22.64 7.50 -19.13
C LEU A 224 21.42 8.28 -19.61
N THR A 225 20.27 8.16 -18.92
CA THR A 225 19.10 8.95 -19.29
C THR A 225 19.34 10.44 -19.12
N ASP A 226 20.07 10.85 -18.07
CA ASP A 226 20.44 12.26 -17.90
C ASP A 226 21.46 12.72 -18.96
N LEU A 227 22.49 11.91 -19.24
CA LEU A 227 23.52 12.21 -20.24
C LEU A 227 22.95 12.35 -21.66
N LEU A 228 21.93 11.55 -21.99
CA LEU A 228 21.21 11.57 -23.26
C LEU A 228 20.06 12.60 -23.27
N ASP A 229 19.91 13.38 -22.19
CA ASP A 229 18.86 14.38 -21.99
C ASP A 229 17.44 13.82 -22.21
N ILE A 230 17.22 12.59 -21.75
CA ILE A 230 15.91 11.94 -21.71
C ILE A 230 15.19 12.43 -20.47
N ARG A 231 14.10 13.19 -20.66
CA ARG A 231 13.26 13.70 -19.57
C ARG A 231 11.89 13.03 -19.63
N LEU A 232 11.63 12.22 -18.62
CA LEU A 232 10.39 11.51 -18.40
C LEU A 232 10.04 11.56 -16.91
N GLY A 233 8.84 12.02 -16.61
CA GLY A 233 8.28 11.97 -15.26
C GLY A 233 7.23 10.88 -15.14
N PHE A 234 6.91 10.56 -13.90
CA PHE A 234 5.88 9.62 -13.49
C PHE A 234 5.13 10.17 -12.27
N THR A 235 3.94 9.65 -12.01
CA THR A 235 3.16 10.01 -10.81
C THR A 235 3.16 8.91 -9.77
N PHE A 236 3.45 7.68 -10.19
CA PHE A 236 3.47 6.52 -9.31
C PHE A 236 4.87 5.90 -9.20
N SER A 237 5.37 5.25 -10.26
CA SER A 237 6.64 4.53 -10.16
C SER A 237 7.43 4.40 -11.46
N GLY A 238 6.96 4.87 -12.62
CA GLY A 238 7.75 4.82 -13.86
C GLY A 238 7.52 3.56 -14.70
N GLY A 239 6.29 3.03 -14.68
CA GLY A 239 5.85 1.96 -15.58
C GLY A 239 5.34 2.47 -16.93
N ALA A 240 4.93 1.54 -17.79
CA ALA A 240 4.38 1.82 -19.12
C ALA A 240 3.12 2.72 -19.06
N ILE A 241 2.33 2.63 -17.99
CA ILE A 241 1.17 3.50 -17.79
C ILE A 241 1.63 4.95 -17.57
N ASP A 242 2.61 5.17 -16.69
CA ASP A 242 3.19 6.50 -16.47
C ASP A 242 3.83 7.05 -17.75
N LEU A 243 4.51 6.19 -18.54
CA LEU A 243 5.09 6.57 -19.82
C LEU A 243 4.01 7.04 -20.80
N ALA A 244 2.92 6.29 -20.92
CA ALA A 244 1.82 6.62 -21.83
C ALA A 244 1.14 7.94 -21.43
N LEU A 245 0.90 8.15 -20.13
CA LEU A 245 0.29 9.36 -19.60
C LEU A 245 1.23 10.58 -19.70
N GLY A 246 2.53 10.36 -19.51
CA GLY A 246 3.57 11.39 -19.52
C GLY A 246 4.16 11.71 -20.90
N TRP A 247 3.85 10.91 -21.94
CA TRP A 247 4.52 10.97 -23.24
C TRP A 247 4.53 12.38 -23.88
N GLY A 248 3.40 13.09 -23.78
CA GLY A 248 3.24 14.43 -24.37
C GLY A 248 4.14 15.51 -23.75
N ARG A 249 4.74 15.25 -22.59
CA ARG A 249 5.71 16.15 -21.92
C ARG A 249 7.14 15.61 -21.96
N SER A 250 7.39 14.53 -22.71
CA SER A 250 8.72 13.91 -22.74
C SER A 250 9.70 14.71 -23.59
N THR A 251 10.95 14.80 -23.13
CA THR A 251 12.09 15.31 -23.92
C THR A 251 12.96 14.13 -24.29
N HIS A 252 13.28 13.96 -25.57
CA HIS A 252 13.98 12.78 -26.12
C HIS A 252 13.39 11.42 -25.69
N GLY A 253 12.10 11.37 -25.30
CA GLY A 253 11.46 10.18 -24.75
C GLY A 253 11.50 8.96 -25.68
N TRP A 254 11.59 9.16 -27.00
CA TRP A 254 11.75 8.09 -27.99
C TRP A 254 13.04 7.28 -27.80
N MET A 255 14.11 7.87 -27.24
CA MET A 255 15.38 7.19 -26.97
C MET A 255 15.25 6.14 -25.85
N LEU A 256 14.14 6.15 -25.11
CA LEU A 256 13.82 5.12 -24.13
C LEU A 256 13.72 3.74 -24.78
N TRP A 257 13.18 3.62 -26.00
CA TRP A 257 13.00 2.32 -26.66
C TRP A 257 14.33 1.63 -26.99
N PRO A 258 15.28 2.25 -27.72
CA PRO A 258 16.58 1.63 -27.98
C PRO A 258 17.39 1.40 -26.68
N LEU A 259 17.37 2.35 -25.74
CA LEU A 259 18.05 2.18 -24.45
C LEU A 259 17.44 1.04 -23.62
N GLY A 260 16.11 0.97 -23.58
CA GLY A 260 15.36 -0.08 -22.92
C GLY A 260 15.66 -1.46 -23.50
N LEU A 261 15.65 -1.61 -24.83
CA LEU A 261 16.03 -2.87 -25.47
C LEU A 261 17.47 -3.29 -25.18
N LEU A 262 18.41 -2.33 -25.14
CA LEU A 262 19.77 -2.57 -24.69
C LEU A 262 19.78 -3.08 -23.23
N TYR A 263 19.02 -2.45 -22.35
CA TYR A 263 18.86 -2.87 -20.95
C TYR A 263 18.24 -4.27 -20.81
N ALA A 264 17.25 -4.62 -21.62
CA ALA A 264 16.72 -5.99 -21.66
C ALA A 264 17.81 -7.00 -22.01
N GLY A 265 18.64 -6.71 -23.01
CA GLY A 265 19.77 -7.55 -23.39
C GLY A 265 20.78 -7.71 -22.25
N ILE A 266 21.21 -6.59 -21.66
CA ILE A 266 22.18 -6.57 -20.55
C ILE A 266 21.65 -7.36 -19.35
N TYR A 267 20.42 -7.07 -18.90
CA TYR A 267 19.82 -7.76 -17.75
C TYR A 267 19.66 -9.25 -18.02
N TYR A 268 19.16 -9.65 -19.19
CA TYR A 268 19.02 -11.05 -19.53
C TYR A 268 20.37 -11.79 -19.45
N LEU A 269 21.41 -11.23 -20.09
CA LEU A 269 22.74 -11.84 -20.13
C LEU A 269 23.39 -11.90 -18.75
N VAL A 270 23.30 -10.81 -17.97
CA VAL A 270 23.84 -10.75 -16.61
C VAL A 270 23.15 -11.77 -15.71
N PHE A 271 21.82 -11.81 -15.71
CA PHE A 271 21.07 -12.76 -14.89
C PHE A 271 21.34 -14.21 -15.33
N ASP A 272 21.26 -14.53 -16.63
CA ASP A 272 21.55 -15.89 -17.13
C ASP A 272 22.96 -16.32 -16.77
N PHE A 273 23.96 -15.46 -16.97
CA PHE A 273 25.34 -15.73 -16.60
C PHE A 273 25.50 -15.98 -15.09
N CYS A 274 25.02 -15.07 -14.24
CA CYS A 274 25.14 -15.20 -12.79
C CYS A 274 24.42 -16.44 -12.27
N ILE A 275 23.21 -16.73 -12.76
CA ILE A 275 22.43 -17.91 -12.35
C ILE A 275 23.18 -19.19 -12.68
N ARG A 276 23.76 -19.31 -13.88
CA ARG A 276 24.52 -20.50 -14.29
C ARG A 276 25.88 -20.59 -13.59
N ARG A 277 26.63 -19.49 -13.54
CA ARG A 277 28.02 -19.47 -13.05
C ARG A 277 28.12 -19.69 -11.55
N PHE A 278 27.15 -19.19 -10.79
CA PHE A 278 27.13 -19.28 -9.32
C PHE A 278 26.06 -20.25 -8.80
N ASN A 279 25.35 -20.94 -9.71
CA ASN A 279 24.27 -21.87 -9.39
C ASN A 279 23.22 -21.27 -8.44
N LEU A 280 22.76 -20.06 -8.74
CA LEU A 280 21.80 -19.35 -7.90
C LEU A 280 20.46 -20.11 -7.88
N LYS A 281 19.88 -20.29 -6.69
CA LYS A 281 18.59 -20.96 -6.48
C LYS A 281 17.39 -20.02 -6.72
N THR A 282 17.36 -19.39 -7.89
CA THR A 282 16.24 -18.52 -8.30
C THR A 282 14.93 -19.33 -8.36
N PRO A 283 13.75 -18.68 -8.34
CA PRO A 283 12.47 -19.39 -8.36
C PRO A 283 12.41 -20.51 -9.41
N GLY A 284 12.09 -21.73 -8.98
CA GLY A 284 12.04 -22.92 -9.83
C GLY A 284 13.38 -23.65 -10.01
N ARG A 285 14.44 -23.26 -9.28
CA ARG A 285 15.74 -23.96 -9.19
C ARG A 285 16.01 -24.53 -7.79
N GLU A 286 15.04 -24.49 -6.89
CA GLU A 286 15.19 -25.03 -5.53
C GLU A 286 15.53 -26.52 -5.59
N ASP A 287 16.31 -27.01 -4.62
CA ASP A 287 16.55 -28.44 -4.50
C ASP A 287 15.28 -29.12 -4.02
N ASP A 288 14.95 -30.25 -4.66
CA ASP A 288 13.74 -31.00 -4.35
C ASP A 288 13.85 -31.59 -2.95
N ALA A 289 13.32 -30.90 -1.95
CA ALA A 289 12.60 -31.60 -0.90
C ALA A 289 11.22 -31.93 -1.50
N SER A 290 11.02 -33.21 -1.81
CA SER A 290 9.79 -33.86 -2.30
C SER A 290 9.26 -33.43 -3.68
N SER A 291 9.86 -33.99 -4.73
CA SER A 291 9.20 -34.23 -6.02
C SER A 291 8.59 -35.64 -6.05
N GLU A 292 7.79 -35.97 -5.04
CA GLU A 292 6.76 -37.02 -5.06
C GLU A 292 5.63 -36.45 -4.20
N SER A 293 4.45 -36.11 -4.70
CA SER A 293 3.39 -37.08 -4.97
C SER A 293 2.20 -36.36 -5.63
N GLY A 294 1.63 -36.96 -6.68
CA GLY A 294 0.31 -36.62 -7.19
C GLY A 294 -0.80 -37.03 -6.21
N ASP A 295 -1.89 -36.26 -6.21
CA ASP A 295 -3.23 -36.48 -5.61
C ASP A 295 -3.36 -36.88 -4.13
N ASN A 296 -2.35 -37.46 -3.48
CA ASN A 296 -2.37 -37.82 -2.05
C ASN A 296 -1.68 -36.79 -1.16
N ALA A 297 -0.88 -35.86 -1.70
CA ALA A 297 -0.15 -34.86 -0.91
C ALA A 297 -1.07 -33.76 -0.33
N GLU A 298 -2.15 -33.40 -1.01
CA GLU A 298 -3.12 -32.42 -0.49
C GLU A 298 -3.84 -32.93 0.78
N ALA A 299 -4.04 -34.24 0.91
CA ALA A 299 -4.68 -34.83 2.09
C ALA A 299 -3.76 -34.88 3.33
N GLU A 300 -2.44 -35.01 3.15
CA GLU A 300 -1.47 -35.12 4.27
C GLU A 300 -0.78 -33.80 4.62
N ARG A 301 -0.83 -32.78 3.76
CA ARG A 301 -0.15 -31.50 3.95
C ARG A 301 -0.64 -30.73 5.19
N ALA A 302 -1.95 -30.54 5.34
CA ALA A 302 -2.51 -29.85 6.49
C ALA A 302 -2.20 -30.55 7.83
N PRO A 303 -2.40 -31.87 7.98
CA PRO A 303 -1.99 -32.61 9.18
C PRO A 303 -0.49 -32.44 9.52
N ALA A 304 0.38 -32.38 8.52
CA ALA A 304 1.81 -32.18 8.73
C ALA A 304 2.11 -30.76 9.25
N PHE A 305 1.48 -29.72 8.68
CA PHE A 305 1.60 -28.35 9.19
C PHE A 305 1.04 -28.22 10.61
N ILE A 306 -0.12 -28.82 10.90
CA ILE A 306 -0.73 -28.79 12.24
C ILE A 306 0.21 -29.41 13.29
N ARG A 307 0.86 -30.55 12.97
CA ARG A 307 1.87 -31.15 13.87
C ARG A 307 3.08 -30.24 14.07
N ALA A 308 3.61 -29.67 13.00
CA ALA A 308 4.75 -28.76 13.05
C ALA A 308 4.46 -27.47 13.85
N LEU A 309 3.19 -27.05 13.91
CA LEU A 309 2.72 -25.89 14.66
C LEU A 309 2.40 -26.19 16.14
N GLY A 310 2.64 -27.41 16.61
CA GLY A 310 2.38 -27.80 18.00
C GLY A 310 1.00 -28.43 18.24
N GLY A 311 0.30 -28.83 17.18
CA GLY A 311 -0.99 -29.51 17.22
C GLY A 311 -2.20 -28.59 17.05
N ALA A 312 -3.37 -29.19 16.80
CA ALA A 312 -4.62 -28.48 16.54
C ALA A 312 -5.04 -27.56 17.70
N ALA A 313 -4.87 -28.04 18.95
CA ALA A 313 -5.17 -27.27 20.15
C ALA A 313 -4.26 -26.05 20.38
N ASN A 314 -3.16 -25.94 19.62
CA ASN A 314 -2.26 -24.79 19.69
C ASN A 314 -2.64 -23.66 18.72
N LEU A 315 -3.58 -23.89 17.80
CA LEU A 315 -3.97 -22.94 16.74
C LEU A 315 -5.23 -22.16 17.16
N GLU A 316 -5.09 -20.86 17.39
CA GLU A 316 -6.23 -19.96 17.67
C GLU A 316 -6.78 -19.33 16.40
N VAL A 317 -5.89 -18.83 15.54
CA VAL A 317 -6.24 -18.16 14.28
C VAL A 317 -5.27 -18.61 13.19
N VAL A 318 -5.80 -18.94 12.02
CA VAL A 318 -5.03 -19.36 10.85
C VAL A 318 -5.41 -18.48 9.66
N ASP A 319 -4.71 -17.38 9.42
CA ASP A 319 -4.92 -16.51 8.23
C ASP A 319 -3.77 -16.64 7.24
N ALA A 320 -3.92 -16.05 6.06
CA ALA A 320 -2.86 -15.90 5.08
C ALA A 320 -2.84 -14.51 4.46
N CYS A 321 -1.68 -14.13 3.95
CA CYS A 321 -1.55 -13.15 2.88
C CYS A 321 -0.82 -13.81 1.71
N THR A 322 -0.65 -13.11 0.57
CA THR A 322 -0.12 -13.63 -0.69
C THR A 322 1.08 -14.58 -0.56
N THR A 323 2.02 -14.34 0.36
CA THR A 323 3.21 -15.17 0.52
C THR A 323 3.45 -15.79 1.91
N ARG A 324 2.54 -15.56 2.87
CA ARG A 324 2.78 -15.92 4.29
C ARG A 324 1.51 -16.37 5.00
N LEU A 325 1.62 -17.43 5.78
CA LEU A 325 0.67 -17.77 6.83
C LEU A 325 0.83 -16.78 7.99
N ARG A 326 -0.30 -16.33 8.53
CA ARG A 326 -0.43 -15.43 9.68
C ARG A 326 -1.19 -16.18 10.76
N LEU A 327 -0.45 -16.67 11.74
CA LEU A 327 -0.96 -17.57 12.76
C LEU A 327 -0.98 -16.86 14.12
N ARG A 328 -2.04 -17.10 14.88
CA ARG A 328 -2.06 -16.85 16.32
C ARG A 328 -2.12 -18.21 17.02
N LEU A 329 -1.16 -18.45 17.90
CA LEU A 329 -0.98 -19.69 18.63
C LEU A 329 -1.16 -19.45 20.13
N VAL A 330 -1.66 -20.46 20.84
CA VAL A 330 -1.70 -20.46 22.31
C VAL A 330 -0.27 -20.36 22.85
N ASP A 331 0.65 -21.14 22.28
CA ASP A 331 2.08 -21.12 22.58
C ASP A 331 2.92 -21.24 21.30
N ARG A 332 3.58 -20.14 20.92
CA ARG A 332 4.38 -20.06 19.68
C ARG A 332 5.71 -20.83 19.77
N ASP A 333 6.15 -21.22 20.95
CA ASP A 333 7.42 -21.93 21.15
C ASP A 333 7.26 -23.45 20.98
N LYS A 334 6.02 -23.94 20.91
CA LYS A 334 5.69 -25.31 20.50
C LYS A 334 5.81 -25.53 18.98
N ALA A 335 5.90 -24.46 18.19
CA ALA A 335 6.07 -24.57 16.75
C ALA A 335 7.54 -24.87 16.39
N SER A 336 7.75 -25.88 15.55
CA SER A 336 9.08 -26.34 15.13
C SER A 336 9.50 -25.70 13.80
N ASP A 337 10.46 -24.78 13.86
CA ASP A 337 11.01 -24.12 12.67
C ASP A 337 11.64 -25.10 11.69
N ALA A 338 12.27 -26.17 12.21
CA ALA A 338 12.90 -27.19 11.39
C ALA A 338 11.86 -27.99 10.59
N GLN A 339 10.75 -28.37 11.22
CA GLN A 339 9.68 -29.10 10.54
C GLN A 339 8.92 -28.21 9.56
N LEU A 340 8.66 -26.95 9.92
CA LEU A 340 8.03 -25.97 9.01
C LEU A 340 8.89 -25.73 7.77
N LYS A 341 10.21 -25.63 7.91
CA LYS A 341 11.14 -25.52 6.78
C LYS A 341 11.18 -26.79 5.94
N ALA A 342 11.12 -27.97 6.56
CA ALA A 342 11.01 -29.25 5.85
C ALA A 342 9.71 -29.36 5.03
N LEU A 343 8.64 -28.70 5.47
CA LEU A 343 7.36 -28.59 4.77
C LEU A 343 7.33 -27.47 3.71
N GLY A 344 8.47 -26.83 3.42
CA GLY A 344 8.58 -25.81 2.36
C GLY A 344 8.47 -24.36 2.84
N ALA A 345 8.50 -24.10 4.16
CA ALA A 345 8.62 -22.73 4.65
C ALA A 345 10.02 -22.15 4.35
N MET A 346 10.06 -21.01 3.67
CA MET A 346 11.27 -20.23 3.43
C MET A 346 11.77 -19.55 4.71
N ALA A 347 10.85 -19.10 5.57
CA ALA A 347 11.18 -18.44 6.83
C ALA A 347 10.05 -18.60 7.86
N VAL A 348 10.43 -18.57 9.14
CA VAL A 348 9.49 -18.54 10.27
C VAL A 348 9.83 -17.29 11.09
N VAL A 349 8.83 -16.44 11.33
CA VAL A 349 9.00 -15.13 11.96
C VAL A 349 8.04 -15.03 13.14
N ARG A 350 8.51 -14.55 14.30
CA ARG A 350 7.72 -14.40 15.53
C ARG A 350 7.53 -12.92 15.88
N PRO A 351 6.70 -12.16 15.14
CA PRO A 351 6.56 -10.72 15.36
C PRO A 351 5.84 -10.43 16.68
N GLY A 352 6.30 -9.43 17.43
CA GLY A 352 5.65 -8.96 18.66
C GLY A 352 5.77 -9.89 19.87
N LYS A 353 4.92 -9.65 20.88
CA LYS A 353 4.72 -10.47 22.08
C LYS A 353 3.23 -10.84 22.14
N ALA A 354 2.91 -12.11 22.45
CA ALA A 354 1.58 -12.76 22.46
C ALA A 354 1.25 -13.65 21.25
N GLY A 355 1.75 -14.89 21.24
CA GLY A 355 1.21 -16.00 20.41
C GLY A 355 1.38 -15.91 18.89
N SER A 356 1.79 -14.77 18.34
CA SER A 356 1.88 -14.55 16.89
C SER A 356 3.08 -15.26 16.24
N LEU A 357 2.80 -15.96 15.14
CA LEU A 357 3.76 -16.65 14.28
C LEU A 357 3.43 -16.39 12.81
N GLN A 358 4.42 -16.08 11.99
CA GLN A 358 4.29 -15.99 10.53
C GLN A 358 5.18 -17.02 9.87
N VAL A 359 4.65 -17.74 8.89
CA VAL A 359 5.38 -18.76 8.13
C VAL A 359 5.36 -18.36 6.66
N VAL A 360 6.52 -18.07 6.09
CA VAL A 360 6.68 -17.63 4.71
C VAL A 360 6.73 -18.86 3.81
N VAL A 361 5.65 -19.18 3.12
CA VAL A 361 5.51 -20.38 2.26
C VAL A 361 5.36 -20.02 0.77
N GLY A 362 5.40 -18.73 0.43
CA GLY A 362 5.25 -18.27 -0.95
C GLY A 362 3.79 -18.25 -1.40
N PRO A 363 3.51 -18.22 -2.72
CA PRO A 363 2.18 -17.95 -3.29
C PRO A 363 1.08 -18.96 -2.88
N GLN A 364 1.45 -20.07 -2.25
CA GLN A 364 0.54 -21.11 -1.79
C GLN A 364 0.00 -20.85 -0.37
N ALA A 365 0.34 -19.72 0.26
CA ALA A 365 -0.03 -19.43 1.64
C ALA A 365 -1.54 -19.49 1.90
N ASP A 366 -2.35 -19.01 0.96
CA ASP A 366 -3.81 -18.98 1.09
C ASP A 366 -4.41 -20.40 1.04
N SER A 367 -3.99 -21.20 0.06
CA SER A 367 -4.38 -22.61 -0.08
C SER A 367 -3.98 -23.44 1.14
N ILE A 368 -2.77 -23.24 1.68
CA ILE A 368 -2.31 -23.96 2.89
C ILE A 368 -3.15 -23.55 4.12
N ALA A 369 -3.50 -22.26 4.26
CA ALA A 369 -4.36 -21.81 5.36
C ALA A 369 -5.76 -22.44 5.28
N ASP A 370 -6.35 -22.49 4.10
CA ASP A 370 -7.66 -23.11 3.88
C ASP A 370 -7.65 -24.61 4.19
N GLU A 371 -6.61 -25.34 3.81
CA GLU A 371 -6.46 -26.76 4.13
C GLU A 371 -6.33 -27.01 5.63
N ILE A 372 -5.52 -26.19 6.33
CA ILE A 372 -5.39 -26.28 7.79
C ILE A 372 -6.74 -26.00 8.45
N ARG A 373 -7.48 -24.98 8.02
CA ARG A 373 -8.82 -24.67 8.54
C ARG A 373 -9.80 -25.82 8.37
N ARG A 374 -9.82 -26.45 7.19
CA ARG A 374 -10.67 -27.63 6.91
C ARG A 374 -10.30 -28.85 7.74
N ALA A 375 -9.02 -28.99 8.08
CA ALA A 375 -8.52 -30.10 8.91
C ALA A 375 -8.69 -29.89 10.42
N LEU A 376 -9.04 -28.68 10.86
CA LEU A 376 -9.33 -28.40 12.27
C LEU A 376 -10.79 -28.77 12.58
N PRO A 377 -11.06 -29.46 13.70
CA PRO A 377 -12.43 -29.68 14.16
C PRO A 377 -13.08 -28.32 14.44
N PHE A 378 -14.21 -28.05 13.79
CA PHE A 378 -14.94 -26.78 13.82
C PHE A 378 -15.02 -26.16 15.23
N ASP A 379 -14.21 -25.13 15.49
CA ASP A 379 -14.54 -23.90 16.25
C ASP A 379 -13.36 -22.89 16.37
N THR A 380 -12.45 -22.79 15.38
CA THR A 380 -11.56 -21.62 15.33
C THR A 380 -12.37 -20.43 14.82
N GLN A 381 -12.92 -19.65 15.75
CA GLN A 381 -13.56 -18.37 15.47
C GLN A 381 -12.64 -17.54 14.55
N PRO A 382 -13.18 -16.86 13.52
CA PRO A 382 -12.43 -15.82 12.83
C PRO A 382 -11.94 -14.83 13.88
N GLY A 383 -10.64 -14.83 14.15
CA GLY A 383 -10.05 -13.82 15.01
C GLY A 383 -10.41 -12.46 14.42
N GLU A 384 -10.99 -11.60 15.25
CA GLU A 384 -11.36 -10.22 14.90
C GLU A 384 -10.18 -9.59 14.12
N ALA A 385 -10.38 -9.44 12.82
CA ALA A 385 -9.34 -8.97 11.93
C ALA A 385 -8.93 -7.57 12.39
N VAL A 386 -7.67 -7.39 12.78
CA VAL A 386 -7.09 -6.06 12.78
C VAL A 386 -7.07 -5.65 11.31
N PRO A 387 -7.89 -4.66 10.88
CA PRO A 387 -7.99 -4.36 9.47
C PRO A 387 -6.61 -3.91 8.95
N PRO A 388 -6.15 -4.46 7.82
CA PRO A 388 -4.99 -3.90 7.15
C PRO A 388 -5.32 -2.47 6.73
N LEU A 389 -4.44 -1.53 7.11
CA LEU A 389 -4.45 -0.18 6.59
C LEU A 389 -4.23 -0.25 5.08
N GLY A 390 -5.31 -0.06 4.32
CA GLY A 390 -5.29 0.33 2.91
C GLY A 390 -4.92 -0.77 1.93
N SER A 391 -5.91 -1.29 1.21
CA SER A 391 -5.74 -1.73 -0.17
C SER A 391 -7.03 -1.45 -0.95
N PRO A 392 -7.00 -0.91 -2.18
CA PRO A 392 -8.18 -0.35 -2.86
C PRO A 392 -9.17 -1.39 -3.39
N ASN A 393 -8.83 -2.67 -3.40
CA ASN A 393 -9.59 -3.71 -4.11
C ASN A 393 -10.44 -4.63 -3.23
N ALA A 394 -10.55 -4.40 -1.93
CA ALA A 394 -11.38 -5.24 -1.04
C ALA A 394 -12.89 -4.89 -1.09
N ALA A 395 -13.34 -4.09 -2.06
CA ALA A 395 -14.73 -3.65 -2.17
C ALA A 395 -15.63 -4.56 -3.02
N GLU A 396 -15.08 -5.51 -3.78
CA GLU A 396 -15.86 -6.32 -4.74
C GLU A 396 -16.08 -7.79 -4.34
N GLU A 397 -15.35 -8.33 -3.35
CA GLU A 397 -15.47 -9.75 -2.93
C GLU A 397 -16.19 -9.96 -1.58
N VAL A 398 -17.11 -9.06 -1.22
CA VAL A 398 -18.14 -9.36 -0.20
C VAL A 398 -19.48 -9.48 -0.91
N VAL A 399 -19.61 -10.49 -1.76
CA VAL A 399 -20.90 -10.86 -2.35
C VAL A 399 -21.38 -12.17 -1.74
N SER A 400 -22.57 -12.09 -1.16
CA SER A 400 -23.49 -13.20 -0.82
C SER A 400 -23.38 -13.86 0.56
N MET A 401 -23.63 -13.09 1.61
CA MET A 401 -24.72 -13.47 2.52
C MET A 401 -25.90 -12.55 2.22
N GLN A 402 -26.79 -12.97 1.31
CA GLN A 402 -28.04 -12.26 1.07
C GLN A 402 -28.88 -12.31 2.35
N ALA A 403 -28.84 -11.25 3.16
CA ALA A 403 -29.84 -11.03 4.18
C ALA A 403 -31.17 -10.79 3.46
N THR A 404 -32.05 -11.79 3.41
CA THR A 404 -33.38 -11.62 2.83
C THR A 404 -34.21 -10.70 3.74
N VAL A 405 -34.96 -9.79 3.13
CA VAL A 405 -35.93 -8.92 3.81
C VAL A 405 -37.30 -9.37 3.32
N ASP A 406 -38.17 -9.79 4.24
CA ASP A 406 -39.53 -10.21 3.88
C ASP A 406 -40.47 -9.00 3.68
N ALA A 407 -41.66 -9.26 3.14
CA ALA A 407 -42.63 -8.20 2.84
C ALA A 407 -43.19 -7.51 4.10
N ALA A 408 -43.23 -8.20 5.24
CA ALA A 408 -43.74 -7.64 6.49
C ALA A 408 -42.70 -6.68 7.10
N GLU A 409 -41.43 -7.06 7.05
CA GLU A 409 -40.30 -6.22 7.45
C GLU A 409 -40.22 -4.98 6.54
N ALA A 410 -40.30 -5.15 5.21
CA ALA A 410 -40.31 -4.02 4.28
C ALA A 410 -41.47 -3.02 4.57
N GLN A 411 -42.66 -3.53 4.91
CA GLN A 411 -43.80 -2.69 5.28
C GLN A 411 -43.58 -1.96 6.62
N ALA A 412 -42.94 -2.61 7.60
CA ALA A 412 -42.58 -1.99 8.87
C ALA A 412 -41.53 -0.87 8.68
N TRP A 413 -40.54 -1.10 7.81
CA TRP A 413 -39.56 -0.07 7.43
C TRP A 413 -40.22 1.10 6.71
N LEU A 414 -41.15 0.85 5.78
CA LEU A 414 -41.92 1.91 5.12
C LEU A 414 -42.73 2.72 6.12
N GLY A 415 -43.37 2.08 7.10
CA GLY A 415 -44.08 2.74 8.18
C GLY A 415 -43.17 3.65 9.01
N ALA A 416 -41.99 3.15 9.38
CA ALA A 416 -41.00 3.92 10.14
C ALA A 416 -40.39 5.11 9.34
N LEU A 417 -40.42 5.04 8.01
CA LEU A 417 -40.04 6.13 7.10
C LEU A 417 -41.16 7.16 6.88
N GLY A 418 -42.31 7.01 7.54
CA GLY A 418 -43.46 7.92 7.43
C GLY A 418 -44.49 7.50 6.37
N GLY A 419 -44.39 6.28 5.84
CA GLY A 419 -45.34 5.69 4.87
C GLY A 419 -45.03 5.99 3.40
N ALA A 420 -45.79 5.38 2.49
CA ALA A 420 -45.62 5.51 1.04
C ALA A 420 -45.74 6.97 0.55
N GLY A 421 -46.60 7.77 1.17
CA GLY A 421 -46.75 9.19 0.83
C GLY A 421 -45.61 10.09 1.32
N ASN A 422 -44.73 9.58 2.20
CA ASN A 422 -43.58 10.33 2.71
C ASN A 422 -42.27 9.96 2.01
N LEU A 423 -42.06 8.68 1.69
CA LEU A 423 -40.85 8.21 1.02
C LEU A 423 -40.92 8.54 -0.48
N ARG A 424 -39.96 9.32 -0.99
CA ARG A 424 -39.87 9.71 -2.41
C ARG A 424 -38.88 8.86 -3.19
N GLU A 425 -37.77 8.50 -2.55
CA GLU A 425 -36.70 7.74 -3.16
C GLU A 425 -35.99 6.89 -2.11
N VAL A 426 -35.60 5.67 -2.47
CA VAL A 426 -34.72 4.82 -1.67
C VAL A 426 -33.66 4.19 -2.57
N ARG A 427 -32.40 4.32 -2.19
CA ARG A 427 -31.26 3.67 -2.86
C ARG A 427 -30.24 3.23 -1.83
N ASP A 428 -29.63 2.08 -2.05
CA ASP A 428 -28.37 1.73 -1.41
C ASP A 428 -27.25 2.54 -2.07
N VAL A 429 -26.41 3.17 -1.24
CA VAL A 429 -25.30 4.02 -1.71
C VAL A 429 -23.95 3.51 -1.23
N ALA A 430 -23.95 2.52 -0.35
CA ALA A 430 -22.79 1.80 0.14
C ALA A 430 -23.26 0.44 0.71
N LEU A 431 -22.33 -0.48 0.90
CA LEU A 431 -22.59 -1.81 1.50
C LEU A 431 -23.38 -1.72 2.82
N THR A 432 -23.23 -0.63 3.57
CA THR A 432 -23.85 -0.46 4.90
C THR A 432 -24.94 0.61 4.98
N ARG A 433 -25.27 1.29 3.87
CA ARG A 433 -25.97 2.58 3.94
C ARG A 433 -27.06 2.74 2.88
N LEU A 434 -28.25 3.05 3.36
CA LEU A 434 -29.39 3.48 2.57
C LEU A 434 -29.46 5.00 2.53
N ARG A 435 -29.63 5.56 1.34
CA ARG A 435 -30.02 6.95 1.11
C ARG A 435 -31.51 6.98 0.78
N VAL A 436 -32.27 7.67 1.61
CA VAL A 436 -33.70 7.92 1.40
C VAL A 436 -33.95 9.40 1.17
N SER A 437 -34.89 9.73 0.30
CA SER A 437 -35.46 11.06 0.16
C SER A 437 -36.89 11.02 0.69
N VAL A 438 -37.23 11.91 1.62
CA VAL A 438 -38.55 12.02 2.23
C VAL A 438 -39.17 13.40 2.01
N ALA A 439 -40.49 13.45 1.97
CA ALA A 439 -41.24 14.70 1.81
C ALA A 439 -41.27 15.54 3.10
N ASP A 440 -41.37 14.88 4.25
CA ASP A 440 -41.41 15.48 5.57
C ASP A 440 -40.53 14.68 6.55
N GLU A 441 -39.43 15.28 6.98
CA GLU A 441 -38.48 14.67 7.91
C GLU A 441 -39.09 14.42 9.29
N ARG A 442 -40.13 15.16 9.68
CA ARG A 442 -40.77 15.01 11.01
C ARG A 442 -41.53 13.70 11.16
N LYS A 443 -41.87 13.05 10.04
CA LYS A 443 -42.57 11.76 10.01
C LYS A 443 -41.62 10.56 10.13
N LEU A 444 -40.32 10.79 10.18
CA LEU A 444 -39.32 9.73 10.39
C LEU A 444 -39.34 9.28 11.85
N ALA A 445 -39.73 8.03 12.09
CA ALA A 445 -39.71 7.42 13.41
C ALA A 445 -38.31 6.82 13.69
N THR A 446 -37.33 7.67 14.03
CA THR A 446 -35.92 7.26 14.23
C THR A 446 -35.75 6.14 15.25
N GLU A 447 -36.51 6.15 16.33
CA GLU A 447 -36.48 5.08 17.35
C GLU A 447 -37.04 3.75 16.82
N GLN A 448 -38.03 3.79 15.93
CA GLN A 448 -38.56 2.59 15.29
C GLN A 448 -37.59 2.05 14.23
N LEU A 449 -36.93 2.92 13.47
CA LEU A 449 -35.85 2.54 12.54
C LEU A 449 -34.70 1.84 13.29
N ARG A 450 -34.35 2.31 14.50
CA ARG A 450 -33.35 1.64 15.36
C ARG A 450 -33.79 0.25 15.78
N ARG A 451 -35.05 0.10 16.21
CA ARG A 451 -35.62 -1.21 16.60
C ARG A 451 -35.67 -2.21 15.44
N LEU A 452 -35.84 -1.73 14.21
CA LEU A 452 -35.83 -2.55 13.00
C LEU A 452 -34.40 -2.92 12.53
N GLY A 453 -33.35 -2.49 13.24
CA GLY A 453 -31.96 -2.80 12.94
C GLY A 453 -31.15 -1.64 12.34
N GLY A 454 -31.71 -0.42 12.33
CA GLY A 454 -30.99 0.80 11.97
C GLY A 454 -29.92 1.16 13.01
N GLN A 455 -28.67 1.21 12.60
CA GLN A 455 -27.52 1.52 13.45
C GLN A 455 -27.31 3.03 13.62
N GLY A 456 -27.90 3.85 12.74
CA GLY A 456 -27.84 5.30 12.83
C GLY A 456 -28.61 5.98 11.71
N VAL A 457 -29.14 7.17 11.98
CA VAL A 457 -29.83 8.02 10.99
C VAL A 457 -29.18 9.39 10.99
N SER A 458 -28.85 9.91 9.82
CA SER A 458 -28.32 11.26 9.62
C SER A 458 -29.15 11.97 8.57
N SER A 459 -29.83 13.05 8.95
CA SER A 459 -30.56 13.92 8.03
C SER A 459 -29.62 14.95 7.39
N LEU A 460 -29.85 15.23 6.11
CA LEU A 460 -29.18 16.24 5.29
C LEU A 460 -30.22 17.24 4.80
N ALA A 461 -29.77 18.42 4.39
CA ALA A 461 -30.67 19.44 3.85
C ALA A 461 -31.46 18.92 2.63
N GLY A 462 -32.74 19.30 2.54
CA GLY A 462 -33.61 19.00 1.40
C GLY A 462 -34.35 17.66 1.49
N GLY A 463 -34.62 17.14 2.69
CA GLY A 463 -35.40 15.90 2.86
C GLY A 463 -34.60 14.63 2.64
N ILE A 464 -33.27 14.70 2.54
CA ILE A 464 -32.42 13.53 2.29
C ILE A 464 -31.95 12.98 3.62
N CYS A 465 -32.13 11.69 3.86
CA CYS A 465 -31.61 11.02 5.06
C CYS A 465 -30.74 9.82 4.67
N HIS A 466 -29.65 9.64 5.42
CA HIS A 466 -28.82 8.45 5.34
C HIS A 466 -29.08 7.57 6.55
N ILE A 467 -29.38 6.30 6.31
CA ILE A 467 -29.62 5.29 7.35
C ILE A 467 -28.54 4.22 7.25
N LEU A 468 -27.83 4.01 8.34
CA LEU A 468 -26.88 2.91 8.50
C LEU A 468 -27.66 1.66 8.88
N VAL A 469 -27.59 0.63 8.04
CA VAL A 469 -28.30 -0.64 8.22
C VAL A 469 -27.36 -1.85 8.15
N GLY A 470 -26.05 -1.60 8.12
CA GLY A 470 -25.05 -2.65 7.96
C GLY A 470 -25.23 -3.38 6.61
N PRO A 471 -24.71 -4.61 6.45
CA PRO A 471 -24.68 -5.33 5.16
C PRO A 471 -26.05 -5.59 4.52
N ARG A 472 -27.15 -5.22 5.18
CA ARG A 472 -28.54 -5.37 4.73
C ARG A 472 -29.01 -4.25 3.78
N ALA A 473 -28.14 -3.29 3.43
CA ALA A 473 -28.53 -2.11 2.65
C ALA A 473 -29.11 -2.45 1.28
N ALA A 474 -28.46 -3.33 0.52
CA ALA A 474 -28.92 -3.72 -0.81
C ALA A 474 -30.28 -4.44 -0.74
N ALA A 475 -30.46 -5.36 0.21
CA ALA A 475 -31.70 -6.11 0.36
C ALA A 475 -32.90 -5.24 0.78
N LEU A 476 -32.68 -4.30 1.71
CA LEU A 476 -33.70 -3.33 2.12
C LEU A 476 -34.08 -2.37 0.99
N SER A 477 -33.10 -1.91 0.20
CA SER A 477 -33.32 -1.07 -0.99
C SER A 477 -34.21 -1.80 -1.99
N GLN A 478 -33.88 -3.06 -2.32
CA GLN A 478 -34.66 -3.89 -3.24
C GLN A 478 -36.08 -4.19 -2.73
N ALA A 479 -36.26 -4.40 -1.42
CA ALA A 479 -37.58 -4.69 -0.85
C ALA A 479 -38.49 -3.44 -0.74
N LEU A 480 -37.91 -2.25 -0.53
CA LEU A 480 -38.65 -1.00 -0.39
C LEU A 480 -39.00 -0.35 -1.74
N GLN A 481 -38.18 -0.53 -2.78
CA GLN A 481 -38.40 0.08 -4.09
C GLN A 481 -39.76 -0.23 -4.73
N PRO A 482 -40.29 -1.48 -4.69
CA PRO A 482 -41.62 -1.78 -5.24
C PRO A 482 -42.76 -1.10 -4.49
N LEU A 483 -42.58 -0.79 -3.20
CA LEU A 483 -43.60 -0.16 -2.36
C LEU A 483 -43.73 1.34 -2.61
N LEU A 484 -42.83 1.94 -3.39
CA LEU A 484 -42.90 3.34 -3.84
C LEU A 484 -43.80 3.55 -5.06
N ARG A 485 -44.11 2.48 -5.82
CA ARG A 485 -44.86 2.54 -7.09
C ARG A 485 -46.35 2.21 -6.94
N ARG A 486 -46.86 2.15 -5.71
CA ARG A 486 -48.28 1.99 -5.37
C ARG A 486 -48.73 3.20 -4.57
#